data_AF-A0A969H783-F1
#
_entry.id   AF-A0A969H783-F1
#
_cell.length_a   1.000
_cell.length_b   1.000
_cell.length_c   1.000
_cell.angle_alpha   90.00
_cell.angle_beta   90.00
_cell.angle_gamma   90.00
#
_symmetry.space_group_name_H-M   'P 1'
#
loop_
_entity.id
_entity.type
_entity.pdbx_description
1 polymer ?
#
loop_
_entity_poly.entity_id
_entity_poly.type
_entity_poly.pdbx_seq_one_letter_code
_entity_poly.pdbx_strand_id
1 'polypeptide(L)'
;MVWLLILSLALITLACGFLDNTARPAAGPLRIARLPTLTPTPAVQPVSQTPIEEIPAAPVSVESAAPLPAVTPTAVPMESVEPAAVAEVEPAQPAPEVSAAPVEETSPAEPTAVPSASNPTSNTVPVQNSEPVNNVLSPQPGSALTFANVRLVNDPVEGGVLLYGDVINQSDSPQELQRVTGTFVDAQGQMIADEDNTTDYAPVQIIPTRGQVPFELSVQDIQAAADFDLRAEAQPSSSVPRQDFELTTTSQVSDEFGLCFEGTVRNPGANLAEYAVVAVVLYDAQNNVISFGDTYLEPETLASGQTAAFELCADSFSQPISSYKLQAWGL
;
A
#
# COMPACT_ATOMS: atom_id res chain seq x y z
N MET A 1 -9.24 22.51 73.30
CA MET A 1 -9.72 21.56 72.28
C MET A 1 -9.57 22.23 70.91
N VAL A 2 -8.31 22.43 70.59
CA VAL A 2 -7.59 22.97 69.42
C VAL A 2 -6.15 22.50 69.76
N TRP A 3 -5.36 22.10 68.76
CA TRP A 3 -4.02 21.48 68.87
C TRP A 3 -4.00 19.95 68.91
N LEU A 4 -4.01 19.32 67.73
CA LEU A 4 -3.23 18.09 67.46
C LEU A 4 -3.18 17.80 65.94
N LEU A 5 -2.40 18.59 65.21
CA LEU A 5 -1.96 18.30 63.84
C LEU A 5 -0.69 19.12 63.63
N ILE A 6 0.33 18.51 63.01
CA ILE A 6 1.74 18.96 62.89
C ILE A 6 2.65 18.40 64.00
N LEU A 7 3.11 17.15 63.86
CA LEU A 7 4.52 16.73 64.02
C LEU A 7 4.63 15.19 63.88
N SER A 8 4.87 14.69 62.67
CA SER A 8 5.37 13.32 62.46
C SER A 8 6.18 13.30 61.16
N LEU A 9 7.19 14.18 61.11
CA LEU A 9 8.26 14.18 60.13
C LEU A 9 9.55 13.94 60.93
N ALA A 10 10.31 12.92 60.52
CA ALA A 10 11.62 12.43 61.01
C ALA A 10 11.57 11.05 61.70
N LEU A 11 12.45 10.17 61.19
CA LEU A 11 12.71 8.77 61.56
C LEU A 11 11.87 7.68 60.87
N ILE A 12 12.01 7.55 59.54
CA ILE A 12 12.34 6.27 58.87
C ILE A 12 13.24 6.58 57.67
N THR A 13 14.52 6.78 57.93
CA THR A 13 15.60 6.79 56.92
C THR A 13 16.58 5.71 57.33
N LEU A 14 16.37 4.47 56.87
CA LEU A 14 17.39 3.45 56.64
C LEU A 14 16.73 2.21 56.01
N ALA A 15 17.35 1.68 54.96
CA ALA A 15 17.02 0.43 54.24
C ALA A 15 15.95 0.49 53.12
N CYS A 16 16.27 1.19 52.03
CA CYS A 16 15.98 0.74 50.66
C CYS A 16 17.19 1.07 49.79
N GLY A 17 18.24 0.26 49.93
CA GLY A 17 19.38 0.25 49.03
C GLY A 17 19.18 -0.77 47.92
N PHE A 18 19.57 -0.40 46.71
CA PHE A 18 19.93 -1.28 45.59
C PHE A 18 18.82 -2.15 44.97
N LEU A 19 18.08 -1.55 44.03
CA LEU A 19 17.64 -2.21 42.80
C LEU A 19 18.03 -1.33 41.60
N ASP A 20 19.33 -1.16 41.42
CA ASP A 20 19.95 -0.76 40.16
C ASP A 20 20.35 -2.07 39.45
N ASN A 21 19.42 -2.68 38.69
CA ASN A 21 19.73 -3.61 37.59
C ASN A 21 18.45 -4.14 36.92
N THR A 22 18.05 -3.53 35.81
CA THR A 22 17.84 -4.31 34.58
C THR A 22 18.27 -3.41 33.44
N ALA A 23 19.55 -3.55 33.08
CA ALA A 23 20.05 -3.10 31.80
C ALA A 23 19.07 -3.51 30.70
N ARG A 24 18.49 -2.51 30.03
CA ARG A 24 17.91 -2.72 28.70
C ARG A 24 19.07 -3.27 27.85
N PRO A 25 18.99 -4.48 27.29
CA PRO A 25 20.05 -4.94 26.40
C PRO A 25 20.11 -3.91 25.27
N ALA A 26 21.22 -3.19 25.19
CA ALA A 26 21.56 -2.49 23.96
C ALA A 26 21.58 -3.57 22.88
N ALA A 27 20.64 -3.50 21.94
CA ALA A 27 20.69 -4.29 20.73
C ALA A 27 22.02 -3.92 20.05
N GLY A 28 23.04 -4.75 20.25
CA GLY A 28 24.25 -4.66 19.45
C GLY A 28 23.87 -4.86 17.99
N PRO A 29 24.58 -4.24 17.04
CA PRO A 29 24.26 -4.41 15.63
C PRO A 29 24.28 -5.91 15.29
N LEU A 30 23.12 -6.41 14.83
CA LEU A 30 23.00 -7.74 14.27
C LEU A 30 23.98 -7.83 13.10
N ARG A 31 25.04 -8.62 13.26
CA ARG A 31 25.94 -8.94 12.15
C ARG A 31 25.22 -9.94 11.24
N ILE A 32 24.78 -9.47 10.08
CA ILE A 32 24.29 -10.31 8.99
C ILE A 32 25.43 -11.24 8.57
N ALA A 33 25.19 -12.54 8.65
CA ALA A 33 26.07 -13.53 8.06
C ALA A 33 26.01 -13.35 6.54
N ARG A 34 27.15 -13.02 5.90
CA ARG A 34 27.25 -12.93 4.44
C ARG A 34 26.71 -14.23 3.83
N LEU A 35 25.67 -14.10 3.01
CA LEU A 35 25.17 -15.19 2.18
C LEU A 35 26.30 -15.70 1.27
N PRO A 36 26.40 -17.02 1.04
CA PRO A 36 27.35 -17.55 0.08
C PRO A 36 27.02 -17.00 -1.31
N THR A 37 28.04 -16.52 -2.03
CA THR A 37 27.94 -16.10 -3.42
C THR A 37 27.32 -17.23 -4.24
N LEU A 38 26.09 -17.04 -4.73
CA LEU A 38 25.45 -18.00 -5.62
C LEU A 38 26.28 -18.08 -6.90
N THR A 39 26.80 -19.28 -7.18
CA THR A 39 27.45 -19.54 -8.46
C THR A 39 26.34 -19.58 -9.52
N PRO A 40 26.45 -18.83 -10.63
CA PRO A 40 25.38 -18.76 -11.62
C PRO A 40 25.05 -20.17 -12.13
N THR A 41 23.78 -20.57 -11.94
CA THR A 41 23.24 -21.81 -12.50
C THR A 41 23.33 -21.73 -14.03
N PRO A 42 23.86 -22.76 -14.71
CA PRO A 42 23.95 -22.75 -16.17
C PRO A 42 22.55 -22.56 -16.78
N ALA A 43 22.47 -21.68 -17.78
CA ALA A 43 21.25 -21.34 -18.48
C ALA A 43 20.48 -22.60 -18.92
N VAL A 44 19.28 -22.78 -18.37
CA VAL A 44 18.35 -23.82 -18.81
C VAL A 44 17.90 -23.46 -20.22
N GLN A 45 18.16 -24.35 -21.18
CA GLN A 45 17.69 -24.16 -22.55
C GLN A 45 16.15 -24.13 -22.58
N PRO A 46 15.54 -23.25 -23.40
CA PRO A 46 14.10 -23.16 -23.49
C PRO A 46 13.51 -24.49 -23.97
N VAL A 47 12.68 -25.10 -23.13
CA VAL A 47 11.87 -26.26 -23.51
C VAL A 47 10.81 -25.74 -24.49
N SER A 48 10.78 -26.29 -25.70
CA SER A 48 9.73 -25.99 -26.69
C SER A 48 8.35 -26.22 -26.07
N GLN A 49 7.60 -25.15 -25.88
CA GLN A 49 6.21 -25.22 -25.47
C GLN A 49 5.40 -25.84 -26.59
N THR A 50 4.64 -26.89 -26.27
CA THR A 50 3.68 -27.50 -27.17
C THR A 50 2.49 -26.53 -27.30
N PRO A 51 1.97 -26.25 -28.52
CA PRO A 51 0.82 -25.39 -28.69
C PRO A 51 -0.36 -25.86 -27.83
N ILE A 52 -0.96 -24.95 -27.08
CA ILE A 52 -2.17 -25.21 -26.32
C ILE A 52 -3.29 -25.47 -27.33
N GLU A 53 -3.86 -26.67 -27.28
CA GLU A 53 -5.00 -27.09 -28.10
C GLU A 53 -6.22 -26.26 -27.71
N GLU A 54 -6.75 -25.54 -28.69
CA GLU A 54 -7.92 -24.67 -28.58
C GLU A 54 -9.14 -25.49 -28.15
N ILE A 55 -9.66 -25.24 -26.95
CA ILE A 55 -10.85 -25.93 -26.43
C ILE A 55 -12.05 -25.51 -27.27
N PRO A 56 -12.74 -26.43 -27.97
CA PRO A 56 -13.91 -26.08 -28.76
C PRO A 56 -15.03 -25.57 -27.85
N ALA A 57 -15.57 -24.40 -28.18
CA ALA A 57 -16.71 -23.80 -27.52
C ALA A 57 -17.90 -24.78 -27.52
N ALA A 58 -18.41 -25.09 -26.33
CA ALA A 58 -19.60 -25.90 -26.18
C ALA A 58 -20.82 -25.19 -26.83
N PRO A 59 -21.72 -25.91 -27.52
CA PRO A 59 -22.90 -25.32 -28.12
C PRO A 59 -23.85 -24.79 -27.03
N VAL A 60 -24.09 -23.48 -27.07
CA VAL A 60 -25.07 -22.79 -26.22
C VAL A 60 -26.45 -23.32 -26.59
N SER A 61 -27.06 -24.09 -25.68
CA SER A 61 -28.45 -24.52 -25.80
C SER A 61 -29.35 -23.37 -25.39
N VAL A 62 -30.10 -22.83 -26.35
CA VAL A 62 -31.08 -21.76 -26.13
C VAL A 62 -32.35 -22.39 -25.55
N GLU A 63 -32.47 -22.40 -24.23
CA GLU A 63 -33.71 -22.81 -23.56
C GLU A 63 -34.71 -21.64 -23.60
N SER A 64 -35.75 -21.80 -24.43
CA SER A 64 -36.84 -20.85 -24.62
C SER A 64 -37.70 -20.77 -23.35
N ALA A 65 -37.43 -19.79 -22.48
CA ALA A 65 -38.25 -19.50 -21.32
C ALA A 65 -39.68 -19.05 -21.72
N ALA A 66 -40.68 -19.66 -21.10
CA ALA A 66 -42.09 -19.29 -21.25
C ALA A 66 -42.38 -17.89 -20.68
N PRO A 67 -43.35 -17.15 -21.25
CA PRO A 67 -43.68 -15.80 -20.79
C PRO A 67 -44.30 -15.82 -19.37
N LEU A 68 -43.74 -15.01 -18.48
CA LEU A 68 -44.28 -14.74 -17.14
C LEU A 68 -45.65 -14.01 -17.23
N PRO A 69 -46.57 -14.27 -16.28
CA PRO A 69 -47.86 -13.59 -16.23
C PRO A 69 -47.71 -12.10 -15.91
N ALA A 70 -48.45 -11.27 -16.65
CA ALA A 70 -48.50 -9.83 -16.47
C ALA A 70 -49.05 -9.46 -15.09
N VAL A 71 -48.22 -8.81 -14.27
CA VAL A 71 -48.64 -8.26 -12.97
C VAL A 71 -49.18 -6.86 -13.20
N THR A 72 -50.46 -6.65 -12.88
CA THR A 72 -51.11 -5.34 -12.96
C THR A 72 -50.66 -4.47 -11.78
N PRO A 73 -50.11 -3.26 -11.99
CA PRO A 73 -49.70 -2.40 -10.88
C PRO A 73 -50.94 -1.89 -10.14
N THR A 74 -51.04 -2.21 -8.84
CA THR A 74 -51.99 -1.59 -7.92
C THR A 74 -51.53 -0.16 -7.64
N ALA A 75 -52.35 0.82 -8.04
CA ALA A 75 -52.11 2.23 -7.77
C ALA A 75 -52.14 2.49 -6.26
N VAL A 76 -51.03 2.97 -5.72
CA VAL A 76 -50.92 3.47 -4.35
C VAL A 76 -51.49 4.91 -4.32
N PRO A 77 -52.31 5.29 -3.33
CA PRO A 77 -52.82 6.65 -3.22
C PRO A 77 -51.67 7.60 -2.89
N MET A 78 -51.49 8.66 -3.68
CA MET A 78 -50.61 9.77 -3.31
C MET A 78 -51.25 10.55 -2.16
N GLU A 79 -50.65 10.47 -0.99
CA GLU A 79 -50.98 11.33 0.14
C GLU A 79 -50.32 12.70 -0.11
N SER A 80 -51.18 13.72 -0.20
CA SER A 80 -50.80 15.12 -0.43
C SER A 80 -50.13 15.67 0.83
N VAL A 81 -48.80 15.80 0.81
CA VAL A 81 -48.06 16.44 1.90
C VAL A 81 -48.11 17.96 1.72
N GLU A 82 -48.72 18.62 2.70
CA GLU A 82 -48.82 20.07 2.86
C GLU A 82 -47.43 20.68 3.11
N PRO A 83 -47.03 21.76 2.40
CA PRO A 83 -45.70 22.35 2.56
C PRO A 83 -45.60 23.10 3.89
N ALA A 84 -44.68 22.66 4.74
CA ALA A 84 -44.31 23.34 5.98
C ALA A 84 -43.66 24.70 5.69
N ALA A 85 -44.01 25.68 6.54
CA ALA A 85 -43.60 27.06 6.45
C ALA A 85 -42.07 27.24 6.43
N VAL A 86 -41.60 28.04 5.47
CA VAL A 86 -40.23 28.51 5.34
C VAL A 86 -39.94 29.48 6.48
N ALA A 87 -39.00 29.12 7.36
CA ALA A 87 -38.47 30.02 8.37
C ALA A 87 -37.58 31.07 7.70
N GLU A 88 -37.86 32.32 8.04
CA GLU A 88 -37.18 33.54 7.62
C GLU A 88 -35.72 33.53 8.10
N VAL A 89 -34.77 33.57 7.15
CA VAL A 89 -33.33 33.60 7.43
C VAL A 89 -32.93 35.01 7.85
N GLU A 90 -32.44 35.14 9.07
CA GLU A 90 -31.87 36.35 9.65
C GLU A 90 -30.62 36.79 8.87
N PRO A 91 -30.48 38.07 8.48
CA PRO A 91 -29.37 38.53 7.65
C PRO A 91 -28.05 38.51 8.42
N ALA A 92 -27.04 37.89 7.80
CA ALA A 92 -25.68 37.81 8.31
C ALA A 92 -25.06 39.20 8.51
N GLN A 93 -24.42 39.35 9.67
CA GLN A 93 -23.66 40.51 10.12
C GLN A 93 -22.45 40.78 9.19
N PRO A 94 -22.17 42.03 8.80
CA PRO A 94 -21.06 42.35 7.90
C PRO A 94 -19.70 42.12 8.58
N ALA A 95 -18.78 41.53 7.83
CA ALA A 95 -17.38 41.32 8.21
C ALA A 95 -16.63 42.66 8.38
N PRO A 96 -15.63 42.75 9.28
CA PRO A 96 -14.82 43.95 9.44
C PRO A 96 -13.88 44.15 8.24
N GLU A 97 -13.90 45.37 7.69
CA GLU A 97 -12.94 45.88 6.71
C GLU A 97 -11.52 45.83 7.30
N VAL A 98 -10.64 45.03 6.68
CA VAL A 98 -9.20 45.08 6.92
C VAL A 98 -8.60 46.11 5.97
N SER A 99 -8.12 47.19 6.57
CA SER A 99 -7.38 48.29 5.95
C SER A 99 -6.08 47.79 5.29
N ALA A 100 -5.97 47.98 3.98
CA ALA A 100 -4.76 47.71 3.22
C ALA A 100 -3.77 48.89 3.37
N ALA A 101 -2.56 48.58 3.84
CA ALA A 101 -1.41 49.48 3.80
C ALA A 101 -0.72 49.41 2.42
N PRO A 102 -0.13 50.51 1.93
CA PRO A 102 0.57 50.53 0.64
C PRO A 102 1.97 49.91 0.78
N VAL A 103 2.29 48.96 -0.09
CA VAL A 103 3.65 48.41 -0.25
C VAL A 103 4.31 49.15 -1.42
N GLU A 104 5.45 49.78 -1.14
CA GLU A 104 6.28 50.46 -2.13
C GLU A 104 6.84 49.50 -3.18
N GLU A 105 6.62 49.85 -4.43
CA GLU A 105 7.14 49.20 -5.63
C GLU A 105 8.61 49.60 -5.82
N THR A 106 9.53 48.67 -5.54
CA THR A 106 10.94 48.83 -5.92
C THR A 106 11.23 48.05 -7.19
N SER A 107 11.51 48.82 -8.24
CA SER A 107 11.93 48.39 -9.57
C SER A 107 13.27 47.63 -9.51
N PRO A 108 13.37 46.39 -10.02
CA PRO A 108 14.65 45.73 -10.22
C PRO A 108 15.24 46.05 -11.60
N ALA A 109 16.56 46.22 -11.59
CA ALA A 109 17.38 46.60 -12.73
C ALA A 109 17.42 45.57 -13.88
N GLU A 110 17.69 46.14 -15.04
CA GLU A 110 17.89 45.57 -16.37
C GLU A 110 18.91 44.40 -16.42
N PRO A 111 18.58 43.24 -17.01
CA PRO A 111 19.52 42.14 -17.15
C PRO A 111 20.52 42.40 -18.28
N THR A 112 21.81 42.37 -17.93
CA THR A 112 22.94 42.39 -18.87
C THR A 112 23.04 41.03 -19.57
N ALA A 113 23.10 41.07 -20.91
CA ALA A 113 23.27 39.89 -21.76
C ALA A 113 24.60 39.16 -21.48
N VAL A 114 24.52 37.84 -21.26
CA VAL A 114 25.65 36.92 -21.12
C VAL A 114 25.80 36.11 -22.42
N PRO A 115 27.02 35.92 -22.96
CA PRO A 115 27.23 35.23 -24.22
C PRO A 115 27.04 33.71 -24.12
N SER A 116 26.44 33.15 -25.17
CA SER A 116 26.34 31.71 -25.46
C SER A 116 27.71 31.05 -25.60
N ALA A 117 27.89 29.92 -24.92
CA ALA A 117 28.93 28.95 -25.25
C ALA A 117 28.49 27.50 -24.90
N SER A 118 28.43 26.70 -25.96
CA SER A 118 28.75 25.26 -26.04
C SER A 118 27.88 24.23 -25.31
N ASN A 119 27.06 23.54 -26.10
CA ASN A 119 26.39 22.26 -25.81
C ASN A 119 27.32 21.23 -25.13
N PRO A 120 26.95 20.66 -23.96
CA PRO A 120 27.52 19.40 -23.51
C PRO A 120 26.88 18.25 -24.29
N THR A 121 27.72 17.42 -24.88
CA THR A 121 27.34 16.14 -25.49
C THR A 121 26.80 15.24 -24.39
N SER A 122 25.51 14.91 -24.43
CA SER A 122 24.91 13.92 -23.52
C SER A 122 25.50 12.55 -23.82
N ASN A 123 26.36 12.07 -22.92
CA ASN A 123 26.72 10.66 -22.84
C ASN A 123 25.52 9.92 -22.26
N THR A 124 24.74 9.27 -23.12
CA THR A 124 23.76 8.26 -22.73
C THR A 124 24.51 7.05 -22.17
N VAL A 125 24.56 6.94 -20.84
CA VAL A 125 24.95 5.69 -20.18
C VAL A 125 23.82 4.68 -20.47
N PRO A 126 24.13 3.49 -21.00
CA PRO A 126 23.11 2.48 -21.23
C PRO A 126 22.47 2.08 -19.89
N VAL A 127 21.14 2.20 -19.81
CA VAL A 127 20.34 1.69 -18.70
C VAL A 127 20.60 0.18 -18.62
N GLN A 128 21.43 -0.24 -17.66
CA GLN A 128 21.56 -1.65 -17.35
C GLN A 128 20.27 -2.08 -16.69
N ASN A 129 19.49 -2.87 -17.43
CA ASN A 129 18.35 -3.58 -16.89
C ASN A 129 18.90 -4.66 -15.94
N SER A 130 19.02 -4.32 -14.66
CA SER A 130 19.47 -5.24 -13.60
C SER A 130 18.55 -6.46 -13.59
N GLU A 131 19.13 -7.66 -13.66
CA GLU A 131 18.35 -8.89 -13.40
C GLU A 131 17.75 -8.81 -11.99
N PRO A 132 16.52 -9.32 -11.77
CA PRO A 132 15.87 -9.29 -10.47
C PRO A 132 16.76 -10.02 -9.44
N VAL A 133 17.17 -9.28 -8.40
CA VAL A 133 17.88 -9.86 -7.26
C VAL A 133 16.85 -10.61 -6.41
N ASN A 134 16.72 -11.91 -6.66
CA ASN A 134 15.88 -12.80 -5.86
C ASN A 134 16.56 -13.11 -4.51
N ASN A 135 16.64 -12.12 -3.64
CA ASN A 135 17.09 -12.34 -2.27
C ASN A 135 15.93 -12.89 -1.43
N VAL A 136 16.03 -14.18 -1.12
CA VAL A 136 15.14 -14.82 -0.14
C VAL A 136 15.58 -14.32 1.25
N LEU A 137 14.86 -13.32 1.75
CA LEU A 137 15.11 -12.78 3.08
C LEU A 137 14.84 -13.86 4.14
N SER A 138 15.84 -14.09 4.99
CA SER A 138 15.65 -14.96 6.15
C SER A 138 14.72 -14.25 7.16
N PRO A 139 13.70 -14.93 7.71
CA PRO A 139 12.79 -14.31 8.66
C PRO A 139 13.56 -13.74 9.84
N GLN A 140 13.27 -12.49 10.20
CA GLN A 140 13.84 -11.90 11.41
C GLN A 140 13.41 -12.78 12.60
N PRO A 141 14.36 -13.32 13.39
CA PRO A 141 14.02 -14.24 14.48
C PRO A 141 13.00 -13.62 15.44
N GLY A 142 11.83 -14.25 15.57
CA GLY A 142 10.75 -13.79 16.43
C GLY A 142 9.77 -12.79 15.81
N SER A 143 9.93 -12.42 14.53
CA SER A 143 8.90 -11.65 13.81
C SER A 143 7.71 -12.53 13.46
N ALA A 144 6.50 -12.03 13.70
CA ALA A 144 5.26 -12.64 13.20
C ALA A 144 5.09 -12.47 11.68
N LEU A 145 5.85 -11.56 11.07
CA LEU A 145 5.75 -11.18 9.67
C LEU A 145 7.00 -11.59 8.88
N THR A 146 6.79 -12.02 7.64
CA THR A 146 7.86 -12.35 6.68
C THR A 146 7.60 -11.70 5.33
N PHE A 147 8.64 -11.49 4.54
CA PHE A 147 8.53 -10.95 3.20
C PHE A 147 8.61 -12.05 2.13
N ALA A 148 7.89 -11.88 1.03
CA ALA A 148 7.97 -12.76 -0.14
C ALA A 148 7.81 -11.96 -1.43
N ASN A 149 8.16 -12.59 -2.56
CA ASN A 149 7.91 -12.06 -3.90
C ASN A 149 8.48 -10.65 -4.11
N VAL A 150 9.62 -10.36 -3.47
CA VAL A 150 10.21 -9.02 -3.43
C VAL A 150 10.92 -8.69 -4.73
N ARG A 151 10.82 -7.43 -5.15
CA ARG A 151 11.48 -6.93 -6.36
C ARG A 151 11.86 -5.46 -6.22
N LEU A 152 13.09 -5.15 -6.58
CA LEU A 152 13.59 -3.78 -6.71
C LEU A 152 13.49 -3.34 -8.18
N VAL A 153 12.95 -2.16 -8.43
CA VAL A 153 12.86 -1.51 -9.74
C VAL A 153 13.30 -0.06 -9.63
N ASN A 154 13.74 0.55 -10.72
CA ASN A 154 14.01 1.99 -10.73
C ASN A 154 12.70 2.76 -10.80
N ASP A 155 12.60 3.88 -10.08
CA ASP A 155 11.47 4.79 -10.19
C ASP A 155 11.65 5.70 -11.42
N PRO A 156 10.84 5.55 -12.49
CA PRO A 156 10.98 6.39 -13.67
C PRO A 156 10.34 7.78 -13.50
N VAL A 157 9.52 8.00 -12.47
CA VAL A 157 8.73 9.22 -12.27
C VAL A 157 9.45 10.17 -11.32
N GLU A 158 9.77 9.72 -10.11
CA GLU A 158 10.39 10.56 -9.07
C GLU A 158 11.91 10.47 -9.07
N GLY A 159 12.47 9.42 -9.68
CA GLY A 159 13.87 9.06 -9.56
C GLY A 159 14.15 8.41 -8.20
N GLY A 160 15.03 7.41 -8.18
CA GLY A 160 15.17 6.55 -7.01
C GLY A 160 15.01 5.09 -7.37
N VAL A 161 14.65 4.30 -6.37
CA VAL A 161 14.20 2.91 -6.56
C VAL A 161 12.90 2.66 -5.79
N LEU A 162 12.07 1.79 -6.34
CA LEU A 162 10.87 1.25 -5.71
C LEU A 162 11.12 -0.23 -5.41
N LEU A 163 10.78 -0.65 -4.20
CA LEU A 163 10.80 -2.06 -3.82
C LEU A 163 9.38 -2.51 -3.54
N TYR A 164 8.94 -3.50 -4.30
CA TYR A 164 7.63 -4.14 -4.15
C TYR A 164 7.78 -5.51 -3.48
N GLY A 165 6.71 -5.99 -2.85
CA GLY A 165 6.63 -7.37 -2.39
C GLY A 165 5.35 -7.66 -1.61
N ASP A 166 5.31 -8.82 -0.97
CA ASP A 166 4.25 -9.22 -0.05
C ASP A 166 4.77 -9.24 1.40
N VAL A 167 3.99 -8.69 2.32
CA VAL A 167 4.13 -8.94 3.77
C VAL A 167 3.17 -10.06 4.16
N ILE A 168 3.70 -11.16 4.70
CA ILE A 168 2.95 -12.36 5.09
C ILE A 168 2.89 -12.46 6.61
N ASN A 169 1.68 -12.59 7.15
CA ASN A 169 1.47 -12.86 8.56
C ASN A 169 1.55 -14.36 8.86
N GLN A 170 2.60 -14.81 9.54
CA GLN A 170 2.81 -16.19 9.94
C GLN A 170 2.24 -16.55 11.32
N SER A 171 1.65 -15.59 12.03
CA SER A 171 1.06 -15.81 13.35
C SER A 171 -0.38 -16.35 13.26
N ASP A 172 -0.94 -16.69 14.42
CA ASP A 172 -2.33 -17.17 14.56
C ASP A 172 -3.32 -16.05 14.90
N SER A 173 -2.88 -14.79 14.92
CA SER A 173 -3.73 -13.61 15.11
C SER A 173 -3.50 -12.58 14.01
N PRO A 174 -4.49 -11.72 13.70
CA PRO A 174 -4.25 -10.56 12.84
C PRO A 174 -3.13 -9.68 13.39
N GLN A 175 -2.37 -9.05 12.51
CA GLN A 175 -1.31 -8.12 12.86
C GLN A 175 -1.60 -6.76 12.23
N GLU A 176 -1.54 -5.70 13.02
CA GLU A 176 -1.54 -4.32 12.55
C GLU A 176 -0.11 -3.92 12.20
N LEU A 177 0.14 -3.74 10.91
CA LEU A 177 1.39 -3.26 10.32
C LEU A 177 1.54 -1.77 10.63
N GLN A 178 2.60 -1.44 11.36
CA GLN A 178 2.95 -0.07 11.72
C GLN A 178 3.88 0.55 10.68
N ARG A 179 4.85 -0.25 10.20
CA ARG A 179 5.83 0.20 9.21
C ARG A 179 6.53 -0.95 8.52
N VAL A 180 6.91 -0.77 7.26
CA VAL A 180 7.96 -1.52 6.56
C VAL A 180 9.18 -0.63 6.38
N THR A 181 10.38 -1.12 6.69
CA THR A 181 11.63 -0.40 6.48
C THR A 181 12.66 -1.26 5.77
N GLY A 182 13.68 -0.63 5.20
CA GLY A 182 14.78 -1.36 4.57
C GLY A 182 16.13 -0.66 4.70
N THR A 183 17.20 -1.42 4.62
CA THR A 183 18.57 -0.92 4.44
C THR A 183 19.11 -1.40 3.12
N PHE A 184 19.74 -0.52 2.36
CA PHE A 184 20.22 -0.79 1.00
C PHE A 184 21.72 -0.62 0.94
N VAL A 185 22.40 -1.54 0.25
CA VAL A 185 23.85 -1.49 0.07
C VAL A 185 24.25 -1.54 -1.40
N ASP A 186 25.37 -0.89 -1.73
CA ASP A 186 25.98 -0.95 -3.05
C ASP A 186 26.79 -2.24 -3.26
N ALA A 187 27.36 -2.40 -4.45
CA ALA A 187 28.16 -3.57 -4.82
C ALA A 187 29.48 -3.70 -4.02
N GLN A 188 29.90 -2.65 -3.32
CA GLN A 188 31.04 -2.64 -2.41
C GLN A 188 30.63 -2.94 -0.96
N GLY A 189 29.34 -3.17 -0.72
CA GLY A 189 28.76 -3.41 0.60
C GLY A 189 28.73 -2.15 1.47
N GLN A 190 28.77 -0.95 0.89
CA GLN A 190 28.52 0.29 1.62
C GLN A 190 27.02 0.54 1.67
N MET A 191 26.54 0.98 2.84
CA MET A 191 25.15 1.40 3.01
C MET A 191 24.92 2.70 2.23
N ILE A 192 23.91 2.70 1.37
CA ILE A 192 23.52 3.84 0.52
C ILE A 192 22.16 4.42 0.88
N ALA A 193 21.34 3.66 1.63
CA ALA A 193 20.12 4.12 2.27
C ALA A 193 19.81 3.26 3.49
N ASP A 194 19.17 3.85 4.50
CA ASP A 194 18.69 3.16 5.70
C ASP A 194 17.21 3.46 5.97
N GLU A 195 16.70 3.02 7.13
CA GLU A 195 15.30 3.15 7.51
C GLU A 195 14.79 4.62 7.62
N ASP A 196 15.69 5.60 7.73
CA ASP A 196 15.34 7.02 7.74
C ASP A 196 15.23 7.59 6.32
N ASN A 197 15.63 6.81 5.29
CA ASN A 197 15.57 7.19 3.87
C ASN A 197 14.49 6.44 3.08
N THR A 198 13.60 5.71 3.75
CA THR A 198 12.55 4.91 3.09
C THR A 198 11.14 5.38 3.45
N THR A 199 10.26 5.45 2.45
CA THR A 199 8.82 5.66 2.65
C THR A 199 8.06 4.40 2.27
N ASP A 200 7.22 3.89 3.16
CA ASP A 200 6.43 2.67 2.94
C ASP A 200 4.95 2.95 2.66
N TYR A 201 4.34 2.06 1.88
CA TYR A 201 2.92 2.06 1.59
C TYR A 201 2.36 0.64 1.52
N ALA A 202 1.16 0.44 2.05
CA ALA A 202 0.38 -0.79 1.96
C ALA A 202 -1.12 -0.42 1.89
N PRO A 203 -1.93 -1.15 1.10
CA PRO A 203 -3.34 -0.79 0.88
C PRO A 203 -4.21 -1.04 2.13
N VAL A 204 -3.75 -1.86 3.07
CA VAL A 204 -4.39 -2.09 4.37
C VAL A 204 -3.35 -2.20 5.47
N GLN A 205 -3.70 -1.72 6.66
CA GLN A 205 -2.82 -1.79 7.84
C GLN A 205 -2.99 -3.08 8.63
N ILE A 206 -4.08 -3.83 8.46
CA ILE A 206 -4.29 -5.08 9.19
C ILE A 206 -4.09 -6.28 8.27
N ILE A 207 -3.06 -7.08 8.55
CA ILE A 207 -2.76 -8.31 7.82
C ILE A 207 -3.50 -9.46 8.52
N PRO A 208 -4.48 -10.11 7.85
CA PRO A 208 -5.23 -11.21 8.43
C PRO A 208 -4.33 -12.36 8.89
N THR A 209 -4.82 -13.19 9.80
CA THR A 209 -4.15 -14.43 10.22
C THR A 209 -3.80 -15.29 9.00
N ARG A 210 -2.53 -15.68 8.85
CA ARG A 210 -2.03 -16.43 7.68
C ARG A 210 -2.27 -15.74 6.33
N GLY A 211 -2.59 -14.45 6.36
CA GLY A 211 -2.83 -13.62 5.18
C GLY A 211 -1.55 -12.98 4.65
N GLN A 212 -1.69 -12.32 3.51
CA GLN A 212 -0.66 -11.51 2.89
C GLN A 212 -1.26 -10.19 2.40
N VAL A 213 -0.45 -9.14 2.36
CA VAL A 213 -0.79 -7.80 1.87
C VAL A 213 0.40 -7.29 1.04
N PRO A 214 0.20 -6.71 -0.15
CA PRO A 214 1.30 -6.15 -0.92
C PRO A 214 1.83 -4.89 -0.22
N PHE A 215 3.11 -4.59 -0.43
CA PHE A 215 3.72 -3.35 0.04
C PHE A 215 4.62 -2.74 -1.03
N GLU A 216 4.82 -1.44 -0.90
CA GLU A 216 5.79 -0.64 -1.64
C GLU A 216 6.72 0.03 -0.62
N LEU A 217 8.00 0.14 -0.98
CA LEU A 217 9.00 0.90 -0.28
C LEU A 217 9.75 1.77 -1.29
N SER A 218 9.62 3.08 -1.19
CA SER A 218 10.33 4.02 -2.06
C SER A 218 11.60 4.55 -1.38
N VAL A 219 12.67 4.66 -2.15
CA VAL A 219 13.97 5.18 -1.71
C VAL A 219 14.45 6.21 -2.71
N GLN A 220 14.50 7.46 -2.26
CA GLN A 220 14.93 8.58 -3.08
C GLN A 220 16.46 8.67 -3.12
N ASP A 221 16.98 9.43 -4.09
CA ASP A 221 18.41 9.76 -4.22
C ASP A 221 19.39 8.58 -4.42
N ILE A 222 18.90 7.37 -4.69
CA ILE A 222 19.73 6.23 -5.11
C ILE A 222 19.32 5.72 -6.50
N GLN A 223 20.29 5.26 -7.29
CA GLN A 223 20.02 4.81 -8.67
C GLN A 223 19.92 3.29 -8.81
N ALA A 224 20.47 2.56 -7.85
CA ALA A 224 20.46 1.10 -7.77
C ALA A 224 20.94 0.69 -6.37
N ALA A 225 20.54 -0.50 -5.95
CA ALA A 225 21.14 -1.21 -4.82
C ALA A 225 21.61 -2.59 -5.29
N ALA A 226 22.73 -3.08 -4.76
CA ALA A 226 23.20 -4.43 -5.02
C ALA A 226 22.53 -5.45 -4.09
N ASP A 227 22.15 -5.02 -2.89
CA ASP A 227 21.47 -5.84 -1.90
C ASP A 227 20.63 -4.95 -0.96
N PHE A 228 19.66 -5.55 -0.28
CA PHE A 228 18.81 -4.91 0.70
C PHE A 228 18.38 -5.90 1.81
N ASP A 229 18.13 -5.35 2.99
CA ASP A 229 17.49 -6.07 4.11
C ASP A 229 16.19 -5.36 4.47
N LEU A 230 15.10 -6.11 4.69
CA LEU A 230 13.80 -5.56 5.07
C LEU A 230 13.43 -5.91 6.51
N ARG A 231 12.66 -5.03 7.14
CA ARG A 231 12.05 -5.20 8.46
C ARG A 231 10.61 -4.73 8.44
N ALA A 232 9.74 -5.45 9.15
CA ALA A 232 8.37 -5.03 9.41
C ALA A 232 8.19 -4.81 10.91
N GLU A 233 7.54 -3.71 11.27
CA GLU A 233 7.08 -3.44 12.63
C GLU A 233 5.57 -3.63 12.68
N ALA A 234 5.11 -4.48 13.59
CA ALA A 234 3.70 -4.78 13.74
C ALA A 234 3.35 -5.17 15.17
N GLN A 235 2.07 -5.08 15.49
CA GLN A 235 1.51 -5.52 16.77
C GLN A 235 0.26 -6.37 16.55
N PRO A 236 -0.08 -7.29 17.47
CA PRO A 236 -1.34 -8.04 17.38
C PRO A 236 -2.54 -7.09 17.34
N SER A 237 -3.48 -7.36 16.44
CA SER A 237 -4.74 -6.60 16.33
C SER A 237 -5.93 -7.41 16.82
N SER A 238 -6.89 -6.75 17.45
CA SER A 238 -8.20 -7.32 17.78
C SER A 238 -9.19 -7.23 16.61
N SER A 239 -8.88 -6.40 15.61
CA SER A 239 -9.69 -6.20 14.42
C SER A 239 -9.38 -7.31 13.40
N VAL A 240 -10.42 -7.87 12.79
CA VAL A 240 -10.32 -8.97 11.83
C VAL A 240 -10.83 -8.47 10.48
N PRO A 241 -9.94 -8.13 9.53
CA PRO A 241 -10.37 -7.69 8.21
C PRO A 241 -11.06 -8.85 7.50
N ARG A 242 -12.21 -8.55 6.89
CA ARG A 242 -12.94 -9.46 6.02
C ARG A 242 -12.28 -9.55 4.65
N GLN A 243 -12.38 -10.71 4.03
CA GLN A 243 -11.82 -11.00 2.70
C GLN A 243 -12.77 -11.81 1.83
N ASP A 244 -13.99 -12.05 2.29
CA ASP A 244 -15.01 -12.90 1.67
C ASP A 244 -15.89 -12.13 0.68
N PHE A 245 -15.37 -11.07 0.07
CA PHE A 245 -16.09 -10.28 -0.92
C PHE A 245 -16.20 -11.00 -2.26
N GLU A 246 -17.31 -10.76 -2.96
CA GLU A 246 -17.53 -11.29 -4.30
C GLU A 246 -17.10 -10.25 -5.34
N LEU A 247 -16.02 -10.54 -6.07
CA LEU A 247 -15.47 -9.68 -7.11
C LEU A 247 -15.99 -10.12 -8.49
N THR A 248 -16.50 -9.16 -9.27
CA THR A 248 -16.87 -9.38 -10.68
C THR A 248 -16.15 -8.35 -11.56
N THR A 249 -15.24 -8.81 -12.41
CA THR A 249 -14.58 -7.95 -13.41
C THR A 249 -15.45 -7.84 -14.67
N THR A 250 -15.71 -6.62 -15.10
CA THR A 250 -16.48 -6.34 -16.33
C THR A 250 -15.60 -5.93 -17.49
N SER A 251 -14.46 -5.27 -17.22
CA SER A 251 -13.49 -4.86 -18.23
C SER A 251 -12.07 -5.05 -17.70
N GLN A 252 -11.16 -5.38 -18.61
CA GLN A 252 -9.72 -5.45 -18.37
C GLN A 252 -9.03 -4.82 -19.58
N VAL A 253 -8.26 -3.77 -19.34
CA VAL A 253 -7.49 -3.06 -20.37
C VAL A 253 -6.02 -3.15 -20.03
N SER A 254 -5.23 -3.65 -20.97
CA SER A 254 -3.77 -3.69 -20.86
C SER A 254 -3.17 -2.78 -21.92
N ASP A 255 -2.24 -1.92 -21.51
CA ASP A 255 -1.47 -1.06 -22.39
C ASP A 255 0.02 -1.10 -22.01
N GLU A 256 0.82 -0.17 -22.54
CA GLU A 256 2.24 -0.09 -22.25
C GLU A 256 2.57 0.40 -20.83
N PHE A 257 1.61 1.02 -20.15
CA PHE A 257 1.77 1.58 -18.82
C PHE A 257 1.38 0.57 -17.75
N GLY A 258 0.36 -0.27 -18.00
CA GLY A 258 -0.04 -1.25 -17.00
C GLY A 258 -1.28 -2.05 -17.33
N LEU A 259 -1.98 -2.40 -16.25
CA LEU A 259 -3.22 -3.16 -16.31
C LEU A 259 -4.30 -2.46 -15.49
N CYS A 260 -5.40 -2.11 -16.14
CA CYS A 260 -6.56 -1.49 -15.54
C CYS A 260 -7.75 -2.45 -15.50
N PHE A 261 -8.52 -2.36 -14.42
CA PHE A 261 -9.68 -3.19 -14.15
C PHE A 261 -10.88 -2.31 -13.84
N GLU A 262 -12.01 -2.65 -14.43
CA GLU A 262 -13.32 -2.15 -14.02
C GLU A 262 -14.18 -3.32 -13.57
N GLY A 263 -14.95 -3.14 -12.51
CA GLY A 263 -15.80 -4.20 -12.01
C GLY A 263 -16.72 -3.78 -10.88
N THR A 264 -17.25 -4.78 -10.19
CA THR A 264 -18.04 -4.59 -8.98
C THR A 264 -17.59 -5.51 -7.85
N VAL A 265 -17.78 -5.04 -6.63
CA VAL A 265 -17.56 -5.77 -5.39
C VAL A 265 -18.90 -5.87 -4.68
N ARG A 266 -19.30 -7.09 -4.33
CA ARG A 266 -20.47 -7.32 -3.48
C ARG A 266 -20.02 -7.79 -2.09
N ASN A 267 -20.64 -7.24 -1.05
CA ASN A 267 -20.48 -7.70 0.32
C ASN A 267 -21.54 -8.78 0.65
N PRO A 268 -21.20 -10.08 0.69
CA PRO A 268 -22.18 -11.12 1.00
C PRO A 268 -22.47 -11.28 2.50
N GLY A 269 -21.67 -10.66 3.37
CA GLY A 269 -21.73 -10.85 4.81
C GLY A 269 -22.36 -9.67 5.56
N ALA A 270 -21.89 -9.42 6.79
CA ALA A 270 -22.39 -8.34 7.64
C ALA A 270 -21.96 -6.95 7.12
N ASN A 271 -22.57 -5.89 7.66
CA ASN A 271 -22.15 -4.51 7.36
C ASN A 271 -20.70 -4.28 7.79
N LEU A 272 -19.95 -3.53 6.98
CA LEU A 272 -18.61 -3.07 7.32
C LEU A 272 -18.69 -1.91 8.33
N ALA A 273 -17.69 -1.83 9.21
CA ALA A 273 -17.59 -0.80 10.23
C ALA A 273 -16.91 0.48 9.73
N GLU A 274 -15.92 0.36 8.86
CA GLU A 274 -15.00 1.45 8.51
C GLU A 274 -14.80 1.61 7.00
N TYR A 275 -14.30 0.58 6.31
CA TYR A 275 -13.91 0.73 4.89
C TYR A 275 -13.96 -0.58 4.11
N ALA A 276 -13.97 -0.46 2.78
CA ALA A 276 -13.67 -1.50 1.83
C ALA A 276 -12.67 -0.99 0.79
N VAL A 277 -11.64 -1.78 0.51
CA VAL A 277 -10.59 -1.51 -0.47
C VAL A 277 -10.42 -2.70 -1.39
N VAL A 278 -10.17 -2.44 -2.66
CA VAL A 278 -9.80 -3.44 -3.67
C VAL A 278 -8.38 -3.14 -4.11
N ALA A 279 -7.52 -4.15 -4.17
CA ALA A 279 -6.21 -4.05 -4.78
C ALA A 279 -6.01 -5.10 -5.87
N VAL A 280 -5.22 -4.76 -6.88
CA VAL A 280 -4.62 -5.73 -7.80
C VAL A 280 -3.12 -5.78 -7.60
N VAL A 281 -2.58 -6.99 -7.53
CA VAL A 281 -1.13 -7.24 -7.51
C VAL A 281 -0.73 -7.88 -8.83
N LEU A 282 0.25 -7.32 -9.52
CA LEU A 282 0.79 -7.84 -10.78
C LEU A 282 2.04 -8.68 -10.50
N TYR A 283 2.15 -9.84 -11.15
CA TYR A 283 3.27 -10.75 -10.96
C TYR A 283 3.97 -11.07 -12.28
N ASP A 284 5.29 -11.21 -12.21
CA ASP A 284 6.09 -11.75 -13.30
C ASP A 284 6.01 -13.29 -13.37
N ALA A 285 6.70 -13.89 -14.35
CA ALA A 285 6.69 -15.34 -14.56
C ALA A 285 7.41 -16.13 -13.45
N GLN A 286 8.12 -15.45 -12.55
CA GLN A 286 8.79 -16.02 -11.38
C GLN A 286 7.96 -15.83 -10.09
N ASN A 287 6.74 -15.27 -10.21
CA ASN A 287 5.87 -14.85 -9.11
C ASN A 287 6.44 -13.72 -8.24
N ASN A 288 7.37 -12.91 -8.73
CA ASN A 288 7.73 -11.68 -8.01
C ASN A 288 6.69 -10.60 -8.30
N VAL A 289 6.43 -9.74 -7.32
CA VAL A 289 5.56 -8.57 -7.49
C VAL A 289 6.23 -7.60 -8.45
N ILE A 290 5.52 -7.22 -9.51
CA ILE A 290 5.91 -6.12 -10.41
C ILE A 290 5.53 -4.80 -9.78
N SER A 291 4.27 -4.71 -9.34
CA SER A 291 3.63 -3.57 -8.68
C SER A 291 2.27 -3.99 -8.11
N PHE A 292 1.59 -3.05 -7.45
CA PHE A 292 0.18 -3.16 -7.16
C PHE A 292 -0.50 -1.80 -7.30
N GLY A 293 -1.83 -1.82 -7.40
CA GLY A 293 -2.66 -0.63 -7.32
C GLY A 293 -3.91 -0.92 -6.52
N ASP A 294 -4.49 0.09 -5.91
CA ASP A 294 -5.65 -0.06 -5.05
C ASP A 294 -6.62 1.12 -5.15
N THR A 295 -7.85 0.89 -4.72
CA THR A 295 -8.87 1.93 -4.59
C THR A 295 -9.80 1.61 -3.43
N TYR A 296 -10.17 2.64 -2.68
CA TYR A 296 -11.29 2.59 -1.76
C TYR A 296 -12.61 2.55 -2.56
N LEU A 297 -13.60 1.85 -2.04
CA LEU A 297 -14.91 1.75 -2.67
C LEU A 297 -15.78 2.98 -2.36
N GLU A 298 -16.70 3.29 -3.25
CA GLU A 298 -17.76 4.26 -3.00
C GLU A 298 -19.14 3.57 -3.03
N PRO A 299 -19.89 3.56 -1.91
CA PRO A 299 -19.51 4.10 -0.60
C PRO A 299 -18.39 3.30 0.10
N GLU A 300 -17.64 3.97 0.97
CA GLU A 300 -16.50 3.37 1.71
C GLU A 300 -16.95 2.20 2.59
N THR A 301 -18.17 2.25 3.14
CA THR A 301 -18.79 1.14 3.86
C THR A 301 -19.85 0.46 3.00
N LEU A 302 -19.78 -0.86 2.91
CA LEU A 302 -20.78 -1.68 2.22
C LEU A 302 -21.71 -2.36 3.23
N ALA A 303 -23.01 -2.09 3.11
CA ALA A 303 -24.03 -2.85 3.81
C ALA A 303 -24.10 -4.31 3.32
N SER A 304 -24.77 -5.16 4.09
CA SER A 304 -25.01 -6.55 3.72
C SER A 304 -25.75 -6.66 2.40
N GLY A 305 -25.18 -7.43 1.47
CA GLY A 305 -25.69 -7.62 0.12
C GLY A 305 -25.46 -6.45 -0.84
N GLN A 306 -24.90 -5.33 -0.36
CA GLN A 306 -24.62 -4.15 -1.19
C GLN A 306 -23.49 -4.42 -2.17
N THR A 307 -23.60 -3.80 -3.35
CA THR A 307 -22.58 -3.79 -4.39
C THR A 307 -22.07 -2.38 -4.61
N ALA A 308 -20.75 -2.24 -4.81
CA ALA A 308 -20.11 -1.02 -5.29
C ALA A 308 -19.29 -1.30 -6.55
N ALA A 309 -19.15 -0.30 -7.41
CA ALA A 309 -18.26 -0.36 -8.56
C ALA A 309 -16.83 -0.01 -8.13
N PHE A 310 -15.85 -0.48 -8.89
CA PHE A 310 -14.46 -0.07 -8.75
C PHE A 310 -13.82 0.11 -10.14
N GLU A 311 -12.86 1.02 -10.18
CA GLU A 311 -11.90 1.19 -11.27
C GLU A 311 -10.52 1.32 -10.62
N LEU A 312 -9.56 0.52 -11.06
CA LEU A 312 -8.19 0.58 -10.53
C LEU A 312 -7.18 0.14 -11.59
N CYS A 313 -5.98 0.73 -11.53
CA CYS A 313 -4.88 0.41 -12.41
C CYS A 313 -3.63 0.08 -11.59
N ALA A 314 -2.76 -0.76 -12.13
CA ALA A 314 -1.43 -1.01 -11.60
C ALA A 314 -0.38 -0.91 -12.72
N ASP A 315 0.71 -0.19 -12.45
CA ASP A 315 1.75 0.08 -13.43
C ASP A 315 2.64 -1.14 -13.67
N SER A 316 2.90 -1.48 -14.92
CA SER A 316 3.79 -2.60 -15.27
C SER A 316 5.26 -2.21 -15.34
N PHE A 317 5.57 -0.90 -15.39
CA PHE A 317 6.91 -0.37 -15.69
C PHE A 317 7.54 -1.00 -16.94
N SER A 318 6.73 -1.23 -17.98
CA SER A 318 7.10 -1.92 -19.22
C SER A 318 7.60 -3.35 -19.03
N GLN A 319 7.23 -4.00 -17.92
CA GLN A 319 7.59 -5.38 -17.64
C GLN A 319 6.49 -6.35 -18.09
N PRO A 320 6.86 -7.55 -18.54
CA PRO A 320 5.88 -8.56 -18.92
C PRO A 320 5.10 -9.07 -17.70
N ILE A 321 3.78 -8.88 -17.73
CA ILE A 321 2.86 -9.41 -16.72
C ILE A 321 2.56 -10.87 -17.07
N SER A 322 2.82 -11.79 -16.12
CA SER A 322 2.49 -13.21 -16.29
C SER A 322 1.18 -13.59 -15.62
N SER A 323 0.84 -12.94 -14.50
CA SER A 323 -0.40 -13.17 -13.77
C SER A 323 -0.75 -11.97 -12.90
N TYR A 324 -1.98 -11.94 -12.39
CA TYR A 324 -2.43 -10.93 -11.44
C TYR A 324 -3.30 -11.57 -10.36
N LYS A 325 -3.42 -10.88 -9.22
CA LYS A 325 -4.34 -11.24 -8.14
C LYS A 325 -5.17 -10.03 -7.75
N LEU A 326 -6.49 -10.12 -7.94
CA LEU A 326 -7.44 -9.14 -7.45
C LEU A 326 -7.95 -9.58 -6.07
N GLN A 327 -7.90 -8.70 -5.08
CA GLN A 327 -8.35 -8.99 -3.73
C GLN A 327 -9.03 -7.77 -3.10
N ALA A 328 -10.06 -8.02 -2.29
CA ALA A 328 -10.72 -7.00 -1.50
C ALA A 328 -10.57 -7.28 0.00
N TRP A 329 -10.47 -6.21 0.77
CA TRP A 329 -10.50 -6.22 2.23
C TRP A 329 -11.55 -5.24 2.73
N GLY A 330 -12.07 -5.47 3.92
CA GLY A 330 -12.88 -4.48 4.60
C GLY A 330 -12.97 -4.75 6.09
N LEU A 331 -13.21 -3.68 6.85
CA LEU A 331 -13.39 -3.72 8.30
C LEU A 331 -14.75 -3.16 8.65
#